data_AF-A0A126UZR3-F1
#
_entry.id   AF-A0A126UZR3-F1
#
_cell.length_a   1.000
_cell.length_b   1.000
_cell.length_c   1.000
_cell.angle_alpha   90.00
_cell.angle_beta   90.00
_cell.angle_gamma   90.00
#
_symmetry.space_group_name_H-M   'P 1'
#
loop_
_entity.id
_entity.type
_entity.pdbx_description
1 polymer ?
#
loop_
_entity_poly.entity_id
_entity_poly.type
_entity_poly.pdbx_seq_one_letter_code
_entity_poly.pdbx_strand_id
1 'polypeptide(L)'
;MIFTLARQFFFAFVGLTVIYLISRWFAASLRREDLEEEFDEEIKEGDRDAFIEDGMERYRKSFRRKALVLIYVIPLVLYVIVLYLINFY
;
A
#
# COMPACT_ATOMS: atom_id res chain seq x y z
N MET A 1 1.49 12.05 31.66
CA MET A 1 0.56 11.03 31.12
C MET A 1 0.20 11.26 29.65
N ILE A 2 -0.12 12.49 29.22
CA ILE A 2 -0.41 12.79 27.80
C ILE A 2 0.82 12.72 26.88
N PHE A 3 2.00 13.12 27.36
CA PHE A 3 3.25 13.10 26.59
C PHE A 3 3.75 11.67 26.24
N THR A 4 3.45 10.68 27.08
CA THR A 4 3.86 9.28 26.83
C THR A 4 2.99 8.64 25.75
N LEU A 5 1.69 8.91 25.76
CA LEU A 5 0.74 8.43 24.74
C LEU A 5 1.01 9.06 23.37
N ALA A 6 1.30 10.36 23.31
CA ALA A 6 1.61 11.06 22.06
C ALA A 6 2.85 10.48 21.36
N ARG A 7 3.90 10.15 22.12
CA ARG A 7 5.13 9.55 21.59
C ARG A 7 4.88 8.15 20.99
N GLN A 8 4.09 7.31 21.66
CA GLN A 8 3.75 5.98 21.13
C GLN A 8 2.93 6.05 19.85
N PHE A 9 1.93 6.96 19.79
CA PHE A 9 1.15 7.19 18.59
C PHE A 9 2.01 7.67 17.42
N PHE A 10 3.00 8.52 17.69
CA PHE A 10 3.94 8.99 16.67
C PHE A 10 4.75 7.84 16.06
N PHE A 11 5.35 6.97 16.87
CA PHE A 11 6.13 5.84 16.36
C PHE A 11 5.26 4.83 15.59
N ALA A 12 4.05 4.56 16.07
CA ALA A 12 3.09 3.71 15.35
C ALA A 12 2.73 4.32 13.99
N PHE A 13 2.40 5.60 13.94
CA PHE A 13 2.07 6.31 12.71
C PHE A 13 3.23 6.32 11.70
N VAL A 14 4.46 6.54 12.19
CA VAL A 14 5.67 6.50 11.35
C VAL A 14 5.87 5.09 10.77
N GLY A 15 5.77 4.04 11.59
CA GLY A 15 5.89 2.65 11.13
C GLY A 15 4.86 2.30 10.04
N LEU A 16 3.61 2.74 10.21
CA LEU A 16 2.56 2.56 9.20
C LEU A 16 2.83 3.29 7.91
N THR A 17 3.33 4.52 8.00
CA THR A 17 3.68 5.32 6.83
C THR A 17 4.77 4.62 6.04
N VAL A 18 5.78 4.07 6.71
CA VAL A 18 6.87 3.33 6.06
C VAL A 18 6.35 2.07 5.36
N ILE A 19 5.55 1.24 6.05
CA ILE A 19 4.98 0.03 5.46
C ILE A 19 4.10 0.38 4.25
N TYR A 20 3.25 1.39 4.37
CA TYR A 20 2.42 1.88 3.27
C TYR A 20 3.25 2.29 2.05
N LEU A 21 4.33 3.04 2.26
CA LEU A 21 5.21 3.47 1.18
C LEU A 21 5.87 2.27 0.48
N ILE A 22 6.38 1.30 1.26
CA ILE A 22 6.99 0.08 0.72
C ILE A 22 5.96 -0.73 -0.08
N SER A 23 4.79 -1.01 0.49
CA SER A 23 3.74 -1.76 -0.20
C SER A 23 3.27 -1.08 -1.47
N ARG A 24 3.14 0.25 -1.45
CA ARG A 24 2.78 1.02 -2.65
C ARG A 24 3.82 0.90 -3.75
N TRP A 25 5.09 0.97 -3.39
CA TRP A 25 6.17 0.91 -4.36
C TRP A 25 6.29 -0.51 -4.95
N PHE A 26 6.27 -1.52 -4.09
CA PHE A 26 6.35 -2.92 -4.48
C PHE A 26 5.17 -3.34 -5.37
N ALA A 27 3.95 -2.96 -4.99
CA ALA A 27 2.77 -3.31 -5.78
C ALA A 27 2.72 -2.60 -7.14
N ALA A 28 3.30 -1.41 -7.26
CA ALA A 28 3.42 -0.72 -8.55
C ALA A 28 4.50 -1.34 -9.44
N SER A 29 5.60 -1.81 -8.84
CA SER A 29 6.67 -2.51 -9.55
C SER A 29 6.15 -3.82 -10.15
N LEU A 30 5.54 -4.67 -9.31
CA LEU A 30 4.99 -5.95 -9.75
C LEU A 30 3.94 -5.78 -10.84
N ARG A 31 3.02 -4.80 -10.69
CA ARG A 31 1.96 -4.65 -11.69
C ARG A 31 2.51 -4.23 -13.05
N ARG A 32 3.58 -3.45 -13.08
CA ARG A 32 4.24 -3.10 -14.33
C ARG A 32 4.89 -4.32 -14.96
N GLU A 33 5.58 -5.13 -14.16
CA GLU A 33 6.18 -6.40 -14.61
C GLU A 33 5.12 -7.36 -15.17
N ASP A 34 3.99 -7.55 -14.48
CA ASP A 34 2.87 -8.36 -14.97
C ASP A 34 2.34 -7.86 -16.33
N LEU A 35 2.21 -6.54 -16.52
CA LEU A 35 1.69 -5.95 -17.76
C LEU A 35 2.69 -6.09 -18.91
N GLU A 36 3.98 -6.03 -18.59
CA GLU A 36 5.06 -6.26 -19.52
C GLU A 36 5.06 -7.72 -20.00
N GLU A 37 4.94 -8.68 -19.07
CA GLU A 37 4.82 -10.11 -19.38
C GLU A 37 3.53 -10.42 -20.15
N GLU A 38 2.38 -9.87 -19.74
CA GLU A 38 1.08 -10.04 -20.42
C GLU A 38 1.14 -9.57 -21.88
N PHE A 39 1.79 -8.44 -22.14
CA PHE A 39 1.99 -7.95 -23.50
C PHE A 39 2.94 -8.85 -24.30
N ASP A 40 4.05 -9.26 -23.69
CA ASP A 40 5.10 -10.04 -24.35
C ASP A 40 4.68 -11.50 -24.59
N GLU A 41 3.72 -12.05 -23.83
CA GLU A 41 3.22 -13.43 -23.96
C GLU A 41 1.91 -13.56 -24.75
N GLU A 42 0.90 -12.73 -24.45
CA GLU A 42 -0.46 -12.90 -24.97
C GLU A 42 -0.76 -11.96 -26.15
N ILE A 43 -0.48 -10.67 -26.00
CA ILE A 43 -0.90 -9.65 -26.99
C ILE A 43 0.05 -9.64 -28.18
N LYS A 44 1.36 -9.49 -27.95
CA LYS A 44 2.46 -9.50 -28.94
C LYS A 44 2.30 -8.58 -30.16
N GLU A 45 1.28 -7.73 -30.20
CA GLU A 45 0.92 -6.92 -31.36
C GLU A 45 0.41 -5.55 -30.92
N GLY A 46 0.93 -4.47 -31.53
CA GLY A 46 0.60 -3.08 -31.19
C GLY A 46 1.72 -2.34 -30.45
N ASP A 47 1.36 -1.20 -29.83
CA ASP A 47 2.29 -0.37 -29.07
C ASP A 47 2.34 -0.82 -27.59
N ARG A 48 3.47 -1.41 -27.20
CA ARG A 48 3.74 -1.92 -25.86
C ARG A 48 3.64 -0.83 -24.80
N ASP A 49 4.18 0.35 -25.08
CA ASP A 49 4.23 1.44 -24.11
C ASP A 49 2.83 1.99 -23.84
N ALA A 50 2.01 2.09 -24.89
CA ALA A 50 0.61 2.51 -24.77
C ALA A 50 -0.22 1.52 -23.93
N PHE A 51 -0.02 0.20 -24.11
CA PHE A 51 -0.71 -0.83 -23.32
C PHE A 51 -0.34 -0.77 -21.83
N ILE A 52 0.96 -0.67 -21.53
CA ILE A 52 1.45 -0.58 -20.16
C ILE A 52 0.96 0.71 -19.51
N GLU A 53 0.97 1.84 -20.22
CA GLU A 53 0.55 3.13 -19.68
C GLU A 53 -0.95 3.14 -19.32
N ASP A 54 -1.81 2.62 -20.20
CA ASP A 54 -3.24 2.48 -19.97
C ASP A 54 -3.56 1.50 -18.82
N GLY A 55 -2.84 0.36 -18.76
CA GLY A 55 -2.91 -0.58 -17.65
C GLY A 55 -2.52 0.04 -16.31
N MET A 56 -1.45 0.83 -16.30
CA MET A 56 -0.99 1.55 -15.12
C MET A 56 -1.91 2.72 -14.74
N GLU A 57 -2.60 3.36 -15.68
CA GLU A 57 -3.60 4.40 -15.39
C GLU A 57 -4.82 3.82 -14.66
N ARG A 58 -5.34 2.68 -15.13
CA ARG A 58 -6.39 1.93 -14.44
C ARG A 58 -5.94 1.49 -13.05
N TYR A 59 -4.71 1.00 -12.93
CA TYR A 59 -4.12 0.64 -11.65
C TYR A 59 -4.09 1.84 -10.70
N ARG A 60 -3.56 3.00 -11.13
CA ARG A 60 -3.52 4.24 -10.32
C ARG A 60 -4.89 4.64 -9.78
N LYS A 61 -5.95 4.50 -10.60
CA LYS A 61 -7.33 4.85 -10.20
C LYS A 61 -7.87 3.93 -9.10
N SER A 62 -7.62 2.63 -9.19
CA SER A 62 -8.02 1.66 -8.15
C SER A 62 -7.12 1.73 -6.90
N PHE A 63 -5.83 2.00 -7.10
CA PHE A 63 -4.84 2.09 -6.04
C PHE A 63 -5.15 3.21 -5.05
N ARG A 64 -5.69 4.34 -5.52
CA ARG A 64 -6.17 5.44 -4.65
C ARG A 64 -7.19 4.98 -3.60
N ARG A 65 -8.09 4.05 -3.93
CA ARG A 65 -9.05 3.49 -2.96
C ARG A 65 -8.38 2.56 -1.96
N LYS A 66 -7.49 1.67 -2.44
CA LYS A 66 -6.73 0.76 -1.56
C LYS A 66 -5.81 1.52 -0.59
N ALA A 67 -5.24 2.63 -1.05
CA ALA A 67 -4.42 3.51 -0.22
C ALA A 67 -5.20 4.15 0.93
N LEU A 68 -6.42 4.65 0.66
CA LEU A 68 -7.30 5.17 1.71
C LEU A 68 -7.62 4.08 2.74
N VAL A 69 -7.98 2.87 2.29
CA VAL A 69 -8.25 1.75 3.20
C VAL A 69 -7.03 1.43 4.07
N LEU A 70 -5.82 1.38 3.50
CA LEU A 70 -4.59 1.09 4.27
C LEU A 70 -4.33 2.15 5.36
N ILE A 71 -4.55 3.43 5.03
CA ILE A 71 -4.35 4.54 5.96
C ILE A 71 -5.32 4.51 7.13
N TYR A 72 -6.54 3.97 6.98
CA TYR A 72 -7.54 3.93 8.06
C TYR A 72 -7.60 2.58 8.79
N VAL A 73 -7.45 1.47 8.08
CA VAL A 73 -7.59 0.12 8.65
C VAL A 73 -6.36 -0.25 9.48
N ILE A 74 -5.14 0.07 9.04
CA ILE A 74 -3.98 -0.34 9.84
C ILE A 74 -3.86 0.44 11.17
N PRO A 75 -4.09 1.76 11.27
CA PRO A 75 -4.10 2.43 12.57
C PRO A 75 -5.13 1.84 13.52
N LEU A 76 -6.30 1.43 13.01
CA LEU A 76 -7.32 0.76 13.80
C LEU A 76 -6.83 -0.60 14.33
N VAL A 77 -6.25 -1.43 13.46
CA VAL A 77 -5.71 -2.76 13.85
C VAL A 77 -4.56 -2.61 14.84
N LEU A 78 -3.63 -1.68 14.63
CA LEU A 78 -2.54 -1.43 15.58
C LEU A 78 -3.05 -0.94 16.93
N TYR A 79 -4.05 -0.05 16.95
CA TYR A 79 -4.67 0.40 18.19
C TYR A 79 -5.24 -0.78 18.98
N VAL A 80 -5.94 -1.70 18.31
CA VAL A 80 -6.47 -2.92 18.93
C VAL A 80 -5.33 -3.82 19.47
N ILE A 81 -4.26 -4.02 18.69
CA ILE A 81 -3.11 -4.82 19.12
C ILE A 81 -2.43 -4.23 20.35
N VAL A 82 -2.19 -2.91 20.36
CA VAL A 82 -1.55 -2.22 21.48
C VAL A 82 -2.42 -2.29 22.74
N LEU A 83 -3.74 -2.11 22.62
CA LEU A 83 -4.66 -2.28 23.74
C LEU A 83 -4.63 -3.72 24.29
N TYR A 84 -4.63 -4.71 23.41
CA TYR A 84 -4.55 -6.11 23.80
C TYR A 84 -3.25 -6.39 24.55
N LEU A 85 -2.11 -5.95 24.01
CA LEU A 85 -0.79 -6.14 24.63
C LEU A 85 -0.67 -5.43 25.99
N ILE A 86 -1.28 -4.26 26.18
CA ILE A 86 -1.22 -3.55 27.48
C ILE A 86 -2.18 -4.16 28.51
N ASN A 87 -3.31 -4.73 28.07
CA ASN A 87 -4.35 -5.21 28.97
C ASN A 87 -4.17 -6.68 29.38
N PHE A 88 -3.61 -7.50 28.48
CA PHE A 88 -3.47 -8.95 28.66
C PHE A 88 -2.02 -9.42 28.90
N TYR A 89 -1.03 -8.52 28.89
CA TYR A 89 0.36 -8.78 29.31
C TYR A 89 0.80 -7.74 30.34
#